data_AF-A0A6A4HYR7-F1
#
_entry.id   AF-A0A6A4HYR7-F1
#
_cell.length_a   1.000
_cell.length_b   1.000
_cell.length_c   1.000
_cell.angle_alpha   90.00
_cell.angle_beta   90.00
_cell.angle_gamma   90.00
#
_symmetry.space_group_name_H-M   'P 1'
#
loop_
_entity.id
_entity.type
_entity.pdbx_description
1 polymer ?
#
loop_
_entity_poly.entity_id
_entity_poly.type
_entity_poly.pdbx_seq_one_letter_code
_entity_poly.pdbx_strand_id
1 'polypeptide(L)'
;MNLHKSKTATFDMINEPDGPDGISSQYDIICIQEPWTDRLGNARHNSRWDIIYPTSRLALGNNSLLRSIILVNRKLSSNGWRQIEVLETNDITTIQLFGAFGRLTIFNIYNDGTHS
;
A
#
# COMPACT_ATOMS: atom_id res chain seq x y z
N MET A 1 -20.57 -11.23 1.23
CA MET A 1 -19.30 -11.27 0.47
C MET A 1 -18.44 -10.13 1.01
N ASN A 2 -17.28 -10.42 1.60
CA ASN A 2 -16.45 -9.39 2.24
C ASN A 2 -15.58 -8.70 1.17
N LEU A 3 -15.93 -7.46 0.80
CA LEU A 3 -15.28 -6.70 -0.27
C LEU A 3 -13.83 -6.35 0.06
N HIS A 4 -13.45 -6.35 1.35
CA HIS A 4 -12.16 -5.86 1.83
C HIS A 4 -10.96 -6.70 1.36
N LYS A 5 -11.15 -7.99 1.05
CA LYS A 5 -10.13 -8.87 0.47
C LYS A 5 -10.44 -9.25 -0.98
N SER A 6 -11.16 -8.38 -1.69
CA SER A 6 -11.66 -8.68 -3.02
C SER A 6 -10.52 -8.79 -4.03
N LYS A 7 -10.29 -10.02 -4.49
CA LYS A 7 -9.42 -10.31 -5.63
C LYS A 7 -9.79 -9.45 -6.85
N THR A 8 -11.09 -9.22 -7.06
CA THR A 8 -11.62 -8.40 -8.15
C THR A 8 -11.15 -6.96 -8.07
N ALA A 9 -11.23 -6.32 -6.90
CA ALA A 9 -10.77 -4.94 -6.74
C ALA A 9 -9.27 -4.79 -7.02
N THR A 10 -8.46 -5.77 -6.59
CA THR A 10 -7.03 -5.81 -6.92
C THR A 10 -6.80 -5.96 -8.43
N PHE A 11 -7.59 -6.80 -9.11
CA PHE A 11 -7.50 -6.94 -10.56
C PHE A 11 -7.96 -5.71 -11.32
N ASP A 12 -9.01 -5.03 -10.88
CA ASP A 12 -9.50 -3.81 -11.51
C ASP A 12 -8.44 -2.70 -11.41
N MET A 13 -7.76 -2.60 -10.26
CA MET A 13 -6.63 -1.69 -10.10
C MET A 13 -5.44 -2.04 -11.01
N ILE A 14 -5.13 -3.34 -11.16
CA ILE A 14 -4.07 -3.80 -12.07
C ILE A 14 -4.42 -3.47 -13.53
N ASN A 15 -5.68 -3.69 -13.90
CA ASN A 15 -6.21 -3.50 -15.25
C ASN A 15 -6.81 -2.10 -15.47
N GLU A 16 -6.40 -1.11 -14.67
CA GLU A 16 -6.90 0.25 -14.80
C GLU A 16 -6.83 0.74 -16.26
N PRO A 17 -7.85 1.49 -16.74
CA PRO A 17 -7.88 1.96 -18.11
C PRO A 17 -6.74 2.94 -18.38
N ASP A 18 -6.26 2.95 -19.63
CA ASP A 18 -5.36 4.00 -20.08
C ASP A 18 -6.09 5.35 -20.17
N GLY A 19 -5.35 6.43 -19.90
CA GLY A 19 -5.86 7.79 -20.00
C GLY A 19 -6.33 8.41 -18.66
N PRO A 20 -7.19 9.44 -18.71
CA PRO A 20 -7.53 10.25 -17.53
C PRO A 20 -8.36 9.49 -16.49
N ASP A 21 -9.11 8.48 -16.93
CA ASP A 21 -10.00 7.70 -16.05
C ASP A 21 -9.25 6.61 -15.26
N GLY A 22 -7.97 6.36 -15.60
CA GLY A 22 -7.12 5.43 -14.86
C GLY A 22 -6.86 5.90 -13.42
N ILE A 23 -6.82 4.97 -12.48
CA ILE A 23 -6.62 5.29 -11.05
C ILE A 23 -5.25 5.97 -10.81
N SER A 24 -4.23 5.61 -11.59
CA SER A 24 -2.89 6.22 -11.60
C SER A 24 -2.83 7.58 -12.32
N SER A 25 -3.91 8.03 -12.94
CA SER A 25 -4.07 9.40 -13.44
C SER A 25 -4.77 10.30 -12.42
N GLN A 26 -5.47 9.72 -11.45
CA GLN A 26 -6.26 10.44 -10.45
C GLN A 26 -5.57 10.52 -9.09
N TYR A 27 -4.76 9.52 -8.73
CA TYR A 27 -4.15 9.40 -7.41
C TYR A 27 -2.64 9.20 -7.49
N ASP A 28 -1.94 9.86 -6.57
CA ASP A 28 -0.50 9.68 -6.37
C ASP A 28 -0.19 8.60 -5.33
N ILE A 29 -1.10 8.39 -4.38
CA ILE A 29 -0.90 7.50 -3.23
C ILE A 29 -2.21 6.78 -2.94
N ILE A 30 -2.13 5.46 -2.76
CA ILE A 30 -3.27 4.63 -2.36
C ILE A 30 -2.88 3.83 -1.12
N CYS A 31 -3.69 3.93 -0.07
CA CYS A 31 -3.56 3.13 1.14
C CYS A 31 -4.55 1.97 1.08
N ILE A 32 -4.07 0.73 1.23
CA ILE A 32 -4.92 -0.46 1.21
C ILE A 32 -4.77 -1.19 2.54
N GLN A 33 -5.90 -1.46 3.20
CA GLN A 33 -5.97 -2.38 4.33
C GLN A 33 -6.45 -3.75 3.84
N GLU A 34 -5.96 -4.81 4.50
CA GLU A 34 -6.25 -6.21 4.18
C GLU A 34 -6.09 -6.57 2.70
N PRO A 35 -4.95 -6.25 2.05
CA PRO A 35 -4.80 -6.48 0.62
C PRO A 35 -4.97 -7.96 0.27
N TRP A 36 -5.56 -8.23 -0.90
CA TRP A 36 -5.53 -9.58 -1.44
C TRP A 36 -4.09 -9.98 -1.76
N THR A 37 -3.66 -11.15 -1.29
CA THR A 37 -2.34 -11.70 -1.56
C THR A 37 -2.43 -12.98 -2.38
N ASP A 38 -1.42 -13.22 -3.21
CA ASP A 38 -1.27 -14.50 -3.89
C ASP A 38 -0.83 -15.62 -2.93
N ARG A 39 -0.61 -16.83 -3.47
CA ARG A 39 -0.22 -18.02 -2.70
C ARG A 39 1.15 -17.87 -2.01
N LEU A 40 1.95 -16.87 -2.41
CA LEU A 40 3.25 -16.54 -1.80
C LEU A 40 3.13 -15.37 -0.81
N GLY A 41 1.92 -14.90 -0.52
CA GLY A 41 1.69 -13.79 0.40
C GLY A 41 2.06 -12.43 -0.18
N ASN A 42 2.22 -12.31 -1.52
CA ASN A 42 2.52 -11.04 -2.17
C ASN A 42 1.24 -10.38 -2.67
N ALA A 43 1.12 -9.07 -2.43
CA ALA A 43 0.13 -8.24 -3.10
C ALA A 43 0.56 -7.96 -4.55
N ARG A 44 -0.40 -7.74 -5.43
CA ARG A 44 -0.19 -7.54 -6.87
C ARG A 44 -0.49 -6.10 -7.26
N HIS A 45 0.29 -5.57 -8.20
CA HIS A 45 0.16 -4.23 -8.76
C HIS A 45 0.63 -4.25 -10.23
N ASN A 46 0.28 -3.21 -10.99
CA ASN A 46 0.80 -3.01 -12.35
C ASN A 46 2.06 -2.11 -12.32
N SER A 47 2.72 -1.92 -13.47
CA SER A 47 3.96 -1.16 -13.57
C SER A 47 3.86 0.34 -13.30
N ARG A 48 2.67 0.88 -12.97
CA ARG A 48 2.45 2.30 -12.64
C ARG A 48 2.62 2.59 -11.16
N TRP A 49 2.72 1.57 -10.32
CA TRP A 49 2.78 1.69 -8.87
C TRP A 49 4.08 1.08 -8.32
N ASP A 50 4.63 1.68 -7.28
CA ASP A 50 5.58 1.05 -6.37
C ASP A 50 4.81 0.59 -5.14
N ILE A 51 4.92 -0.71 -4.82
CA ILE A 51 4.27 -1.27 -3.63
C ILE A 51 5.20 -1.19 -2.41
N ILE A 52 4.71 -0.54 -1.37
CA ILE A 52 5.38 -0.41 -0.09
C ILE A 52 4.71 -1.38 0.89
N TYR A 53 5.50 -2.36 1.33
CA TYR A 53 5.12 -3.30 2.37
C TYR A 53 5.56 -2.80 3.75
N PRO A 54 4.98 -3.28 4.85
CA PRO A 54 5.50 -3.03 6.18
C PRO A 54 6.97 -3.43 6.26
N THR A 55 7.81 -2.62 6.89
CA THR A 55 9.27 -2.89 7.00
C THR A 55 9.56 -4.21 7.71
N SER A 56 8.68 -4.60 8.63
CA SER A 56 8.81 -5.83 9.42
C SER A 56 8.39 -7.11 8.68
N ARG A 57 7.88 -7.00 7.44
CA ARG A 57 7.28 -8.12 6.69
C ARG A 57 8.19 -9.34 6.60
N LEU A 58 9.47 -9.12 6.29
CA LEU A 58 10.44 -10.22 6.17
C LEU A 58 10.84 -10.79 7.53
N ALA A 59 10.95 -9.94 8.55
CA ALA A 59 11.37 -10.32 9.89
C ALA A 59 10.31 -11.15 10.65
N LEU A 60 9.02 -10.84 10.43
CA LEU A 60 7.91 -11.53 11.12
C LEU A 60 7.55 -12.91 10.52
N GLY A 61 8.17 -13.27 9.38
CA GLY A 61 7.99 -14.56 8.73
C GLY A 61 6.60 -14.79 8.12
N ASN A 62 6.44 -15.96 7.48
CA ASN A 62 5.26 -16.28 6.66
C ASN A 62 3.93 -16.45 7.44
N ASN A 63 3.98 -16.53 8.77
CA ASN A 63 2.79 -16.67 9.60
C ASN A 63 2.14 -15.34 9.98
N SER A 64 2.84 -14.21 9.77
CA SER A 64 2.28 -12.89 10.05
C SER A 64 1.50 -12.37 8.85
N LEU A 65 0.22 -12.07 9.06
CA LEU A 65 -0.67 -11.59 8.00
C LEU A 65 -0.27 -10.19 7.53
N LEU A 66 -0.11 -10.01 6.23
CA LEU A 66 0.01 -8.68 5.64
C LEU A 66 -1.34 -7.96 5.71
N ARG A 67 -1.43 -6.86 6.47
CA ARG A 67 -2.69 -6.13 6.65
C ARG A 67 -2.68 -4.69 6.19
N SER A 68 -1.52 -4.13 5.91
CA SER A 68 -1.39 -2.77 5.40
C SER A 68 -0.34 -2.73 4.28
N ILE A 69 -0.65 -2.05 3.18
CA ILE A 69 0.32 -1.66 2.14
C ILE A 69 0.02 -0.22 1.68
N ILE A 70 1.03 0.43 1.11
CA ILE A 70 0.85 1.70 0.41
C ILE A 70 1.32 1.53 -1.03
N LEU A 71 0.55 2.00 -1.99
CA LEU A 71 0.97 2.13 -3.38
C LEU A 71 1.38 3.58 -3.61
N VAL A 72 2.59 3.77 -4.13
CA VAL A 72 3.09 5.08 -4.56
C VAL A 72 3.12 5.11 -6.08
N ASN A 73 2.48 6.09 -6.68
CA ASN A 73 2.46 6.25 -8.13
C ASN A 73 3.87 6.53 -8.63
N ARG A 74 4.36 5.79 -9.62
CA ARG A 74 5.71 5.96 -10.17
C ARG A 74 5.90 7.27 -10.93
N LYS A 75 4.83 8.03 -11.19
CA LYS A 75 4.89 9.42 -11.67
C LYS A 75 5.45 10.36 -10.59
N LEU A 76 5.31 10.03 -9.30
CA LEU A 76 5.99 10.74 -8.24
C LEU A 76 7.50 10.52 -8.33
N SER A 77 8.27 11.60 -8.17
CA SER A 77 9.72 11.49 -8.09
C SER A 77 10.13 10.54 -6.96
N SER A 78 11.01 9.58 -7.27
CA SER A 78 11.54 8.64 -6.27
C SER A 78 12.30 9.32 -5.13
N ASN A 79 12.75 10.56 -5.34
CA ASN A 79 13.41 11.38 -4.32
C ASN A 79 12.42 12.25 -3.53
N GLY A 80 11.14 12.26 -3.92
CA GLY A 80 10.07 13.02 -3.29
C GLY A 80 9.41 12.30 -2.12
N TRP A 81 9.81 11.07 -1.81
CA TRP A 81 9.28 10.31 -0.69
C TRP A 81 10.28 9.29 -0.15
N ARG A 82 10.03 8.79 1.06
CA ARG A 82 10.73 7.64 1.64
C ARG A 82 9.77 6.81 2.47
N GLN A 83 10.08 5.53 2.61
CA GLN A 83 9.44 4.69 3.63
C GLN A 83 9.95 5.09 5.03
N ILE A 84 9.06 5.05 6.02
CA ILE A 84 9.42 5.17 7.44
C ILE A 84 9.26 3.80 8.09
N GLU A 85 10.29 3.40 8.82
CA GLU A 85 10.33 2.11 9.50
C GLU A 85 9.37 2.09 10.70
N VAL A 86 8.55 1.03 10.76
CA VAL A 86 7.74 0.69 11.92
C VAL A 86 7.98 -0.78 12.21
N LEU A 87 8.70 -1.02 13.30
CA LEU A 87 9.17 -2.35 13.67
C LEU A 87 8.05 -3.20 14.30
N GLU A 88 8.22 -4.51 14.23
CA GLU A 88 7.41 -5.52 14.93
C GLU A 88 5.92 -5.58 14.53
N THR A 89 5.53 -5.01 13.38
CA THR A 89 4.13 -5.08 12.90
C THR A 89 4.00 -5.19 11.39
N ASN A 90 2.97 -5.93 10.94
CA ASN A 90 2.49 -5.96 9.55
C ASN A 90 1.18 -5.19 9.34
N ASP A 91 0.72 -4.50 10.38
CA ASP A 91 -0.53 -3.74 10.40
C ASP A 91 -0.31 -2.26 10.05
N ILE A 92 0.95 -1.80 10.05
CA ILE A 92 1.31 -0.41 9.78
C ILE A 92 2.29 -0.34 8.61
N THR A 93 1.95 0.47 7.60
CA THR A 93 2.87 0.88 6.54
C THR A 93 2.94 2.40 6.54
N THR A 94 4.15 2.96 6.53
CA THR A 94 4.34 4.41 6.66
C THR A 94 5.26 4.93 5.57
N ILE A 95 4.87 6.06 4.96
CA ILE A 95 5.74 6.83 4.07
C ILE A 95 5.80 8.29 4.52
N GLN A 96 6.85 8.98 4.13
CA GLN A 96 7.00 10.42 4.28
C GLN A 96 7.32 11.04 2.94
N LEU A 97 6.54 12.04 2.55
CA LEU A 97 6.72 12.86 1.35
C LEU A 97 7.48 14.14 1.71
N PHE A 98 8.19 14.66 0.71
CA PHE A 98 8.96 15.90 0.79
C PHE A 98 8.59 16.79 -0.41
N GLY A 99 8.46 18.08 -0.16
CA GLY A 99 8.27 19.06 -1.24
C GLY A 99 8.24 20.48 -0.73
N ALA A 100 7.84 21.42 -1.60
CA ALA A 100 7.62 22.81 -1.21
C ALA A 100 6.56 22.97 -0.10
N PHE A 101 5.67 21.98 0.03
CA PHE A 101 4.69 21.85 1.11
C PHE A 101 5.30 21.37 2.45
N GLY A 102 6.62 21.19 2.52
CA GLY A 102 7.31 20.67 3.70
C GLY A 102 7.31 19.14 3.73
N ARG A 103 6.93 18.56 4.87
CA ARG A 103 6.92 17.11 5.10
C ARG A 103 5.51 16.64 5.40
N LEU A 104 5.06 15.61 4.69
CA LEU A 104 3.79 14.92 4.94
C LEU A 104 4.08 13.46 5.26
N THR A 105 3.77 13.02 6.47
CA THR A 105 3.90 11.60 6.85
C THR A 105 2.52 10.95 6.82
N ILE A 106 2.40 9.83 6.11
CA ILE A 106 1.17 9.05 5.97
C ILE A 106 1.38 7.72 6.67
N PHE A 107 0.53 7.46 7.68
CA PHE A 107 0.46 6.17 8.36
C PHE A 107 -0.78 5.42 7.87
N ASN A 108 -0.58 4.33 7.12
CA ASN A 108 -1.65 3.40 6.80
C ASN A 108 -1.73 2.34 7.89
N ILE A 109 -2.72 2.43 8.77
CA ILE A 109 -2.87 1.61 9.96
C ILE A 109 -4.10 0.71 9.79
N TYR A 110 -3.88 -0.60 9.91
CA TYR A 110 -4.95 -1.55 10.16
C TYR A 110 -5.22 -1.62 11.67
N ASN A 111 -6.48 -1.46 12.06
CA ASN A 111 -6.96 -1.65 13.43
C ASN A 111 -7.95 -2.82 13.42
N ASP A 112 -7.75 -3.80 14.30
CA ASP A 112 -8.63 -4.97 14.43
C ASP A 112 -10.02 -4.64 15.02
N GLY A 113 -10.18 -3.44 15.58
CA GLY A 113 -11.43 -2.94 16.13
C GLY A 113 -11.89 -3.66 17.39
N THR A 114 -11.03 -4.43 18.05
CA THR A 114 -11.38 -5.25 19.22
C THR A 114 -11.14 -4.57 20.56
N HIS A 115 -10.61 -3.34 20.55
CA HIS A 115 -10.28 -2.57 21.75
C HIS A 115 -10.67 -1.09 21.56
N SER A 116 -11.25 -0.47 22.59
CA SER A 116 -11.70 0.95 22.64
C SER A 116 -11.20 1.66 23.89
#